data_AF-A0A4U7CB48-F1
#
_entry.id   AF-A0A4U7CB48-F1
#
_cell.length_a   1.000
_cell.length_b   1.000
_cell.length_c   1.000
_cell.angle_alpha   90.00
_cell.angle_beta   90.00
_cell.angle_gamma   90.00
#
_symmetry.space_group_name_H-M   'P 1'
#
loop_
_entity.id
_entity.type
_entity.pdbx_description
1 polymer ?
#
loop_
_entity_poly.entity_id
_entity_poly.type
_entity_poly.pdbx_seq_one_letter_code
_entity_poly.pdbx_strand_id
1 'polypeptide(L)'
;MARADSGNSDPPEREIRLVKNPDGQWTARDLRVGVTAQGKSRDVALDNLDAVIEAVEGDGGRPPTDEEIRDLGVDPEVAQSQSDEIPDVLQ
;
A
#
# COMPACT_ATOMS: atom_id res chain seq x y z
N MET A 1 -17.39 -36.27 -26.15
CA MET A 1 -17.54 -34.86 -25.78
C MET A 1 -16.65 -34.60 -24.58
N ALA A 2 -15.51 -33.93 -24.79
CA ALA A 2 -14.64 -33.52 -23.69
C ALA A 2 -15.28 -32.30 -23.01
N ARG A 3 -15.48 -32.36 -21.68
CA ARG A 3 -15.80 -31.17 -20.89
C ARG A 3 -14.51 -30.38 -20.75
N ALA A 4 -14.51 -29.16 -21.28
CA ALA A 4 -13.48 -28.18 -20.97
C ALA A 4 -13.69 -27.77 -19.51
N ASP A 5 -12.73 -28.09 -18.66
CA ASP A 5 -12.55 -27.47 -17.35
C ASP A 5 -12.05 -26.05 -17.63
N SER A 6 -12.98 -25.12 -17.82
CA SER A 6 -12.66 -23.70 -17.85
C SER A 6 -12.25 -23.33 -16.44
N GLY A 7 -10.95 -23.22 -16.20
CA GLY A 7 -10.38 -22.80 -14.92
C GLY A 7 -10.92 -21.42 -14.53
N ASN A 8 -12.06 -21.41 -13.85
CA ASN A 8 -12.54 -20.27 -13.10
C ASN A 8 -11.70 -20.24 -11.81
N SER A 9 -10.43 -19.86 -11.93
CA SER A 9 -9.71 -19.36 -10.77
C SER A 9 -10.43 -18.07 -10.39
N ASP A 10 -11.37 -18.17 -9.45
CA ASP A 10 -11.82 -17.00 -8.72
C ASP A 10 -10.58 -16.21 -8.32
N PRO A 11 -10.58 -14.88 -8.51
CA PRO A 11 -9.47 -14.06 -8.04
C PRO A 11 -9.24 -14.42 -6.57
N PRO A 12 -7.98 -14.66 -6.16
CA PRO A 12 -7.70 -15.19 -4.83
C PRO A 12 -8.39 -14.34 -3.77
N GLU A 13 -9.09 -15.01 -2.86
CA GLU A 13 -9.87 -14.36 -1.80
C GLU A 13 -9.02 -13.30 -1.09
N ARG A 14 -9.59 -12.11 -0.91
CA ARG A 14 -8.93 -10.98 -0.24
C ARG A 14 -9.51 -10.81 1.16
N GLU A 15 -8.67 -11.00 2.18
CA GLU A 15 -9.02 -10.78 3.58
C GLU A 15 -8.50 -9.42 4.07
N ILE A 16 -9.42 -8.60 4.57
CA ILE A 16 -9.10 -7.30 5.17
C ILE A 16 -9.44 -7.34 6.65
N ARG A 17 -8.45 -7.04 7.50
CA ARG A 17 -8.66 -6.84 8.93
C ARG A 17 -8.90 -5.37 9.23
N LEU A 18 -10.05 -5.07 9.82
CA LEU A 18 -10.42 -3.71 10.21
C LEU A 18 -10.53 -3.61 11.75
N VAL A 19 -9.82 -2.65 12.35
CA VAL A 19 -9.78 -2.43 13.80
C VAL A 19 -10.13 -0.98 14.12
N LYS A 20 -11.01 -0.78 15.11
CA LYS A 20 -11.22 0.53 15.74
C LYS A 20 -10.25 0.67 16.90
N ASN A 21 -9.38 1.65 16.82
CA ASN A 21 -8.31 1.88 17.79
C ASN A 21 -8.84 2.63 19.03
N PRO A 22 -8.12 2.56 20.17
CA PRO A 22 -8.49 3.28 21.39
C PRO A 22 -8.55 4.80 21.24
N ASP A 23 -7.77 5.36 20.30
CA ASP A 23 -7.74 6.79 19.97
C ASP A 23 -8.93 7.24 19.07
N GLY A 24 -9.81 6.30 18.70
CA GLY A 24 -10.98 6.55 17.87
C GLY A 24 -10.73 6.44 16.36
N GLN A 25 -9.48 6.25 15.93
CA GLN A 25 -9.14 6.01 14.51
C GLN A 25 -9.47 4.58 14.09
N TRP A 26 -9.55 4.35 12.79
CA TRP A 26 -9.69 3.04 12.18
C TRP A 26 -8.39 2.66 11.47
N THR A 27 -8.03 1.38 11.55
CA THR A 27 -6.89 0.79 10.84
C THR A 27 -7.38 -0.39 10.02
N ALA A 28 -7.17 -0.33 8.71
CA ALA A 28 -7.47 -1.38 7.75
C ALA A 28 -6.18 -2.01 7.25
N ARG A 29 -6.10 -3.35 7.25
CA ARG A 29 -4.93 -4.10 6.81
C ARG A 29 -5.35 -5.15 5.80
N ASP A 30 -4.74 -5.12 4.62
CA ASP A 30 -4.82 -6.20 3.65
C ASP A 30 -3.79 -7.27 4.04
N LEU A 31 -4.26 -8.50 4.31
CA LEU A 31 -3.38 -9.58 4.76
C LEU A 31 -2.59 -10.24 3.63
N ARG A 32 -2.99 -10.04 2.38
CA ARG A 32 -2.34 -10.61 1.21
C ARG A 32 -1.16 -9.75 0.76
N VAL A 33 -1.37 -8.45 0.58
CA VAL A 33 -0.33 -7.49 0.17
C VAL A 33 0.51 -7.02 1.36
N GLY A 34 -0.02 -7.18 2.58
CA GLY A 34 0.69 -6.83 3.82
C GLY A 34 0.70 -5.33 4.12
N VAL A 35 -0.07 -4.54 3.38
CA VAL A 35 -0.19 -3.08 3.56
C VAL A 35 -1.27 -2.72 4.57
N THR A 36 -1.09 -1.57 5.21
CA THR A 36 -2.00 -1.03 6.21
C THR A 36 -2.28 0.44 5.89
N ALA A 37 -3.53 0.85 6.03
CA ALA A 37 -3.93 2.26 5.97
C ALA A 37 -4.81 2.62 7.17
N GLN A 38 -4.87 3.92 7.50
CA GLN A 38 -5.63 4.43 8.63
C GLN A 38 -6.61 5.53 8.20
N GLY A 39 -7.67 5.72 8.96
CA GLY A 39 -8.68 6.73 8.69
C GLY A 39 -9.47 7.15 9.93
N LYS A 40 -10.05 8.36 9.90
CA LYS A 40 -10.89 8.87 10.99
C LYS A 40 -12.24 8.14 11.10
N SER A 41 -12.67 7.51 10.02
CA SER A 41 -13.85 6.65 9.96
C SER A 41 -13.50 5.31 9.32
N ARG A 42 -14.42 4.35 9.44
CA ARG A 42 -14.29 3.04 8.79
C ARG A 42 -14.10 3.18 7.28
N ASP A 43 -14.95 3.97 6.63
CA ASP A 43 -14.93 4.12 5.18
C ASP A 43 -13.63 4.78 4.72
N VAL A 44 -13.20 5.85 5.40
CA VAL A 44 -11.92 6.52 5.08
C VAL A 44 -10.72 5.58 5.23
N ALA A 45 -10.73 4.67 6.22
CA ALA A 45 -9.65 3.71 6.38
C ALA A 45 -9.61 2.68 5.23
N LEU A 46 -10.77 2.30 4.69
CA LEU A 46 -10.88 1.38 3.56
C LEU A 46 -10.54 2.08 2.24
N ASP A 47 -11.03 3.30 2.01
CA ASP A 47 -10.69 4.10 0.82
C ASP A 47 -9.18 4.34 0.74
N ASN A 48 -8.55 4.68 1.87
CA ASN A 48 -7.10 4.83 1.94
C ASN A 48 -6.37 3.49 1.71
N LEU A 49 -6.93 2.36 2.16
CA LEU A 49 -6.33 1.05 1.92
C LEU A 49 -6.35 0.70 0.43
N ASP A 50 -7.47 0.93 -0.25
CA ASP A 50 -7.60 0.67 -1.68
C ASP A 50 -6.61 1.51 -2.49
N ALA A 51 -6.43 2.79 -2.15
CA ALA A 51 -5.42 3.64 -2.79
C ALA A 51 -3.99 3.14 -2.58
N VAL A 52 -3.66 2.65 -1.39
CA VAL A 52 -2.33 2.07 -1.11
C VAL A 52 -2.13 0.76 -1.87
N ILE A 53 -3.15 -0.08 -1.98
CA ILE A 53 -3.09 -1.31 -2.78
C ILE A 53 -2.87 -0.96 -4.25
N GLU A 54 -3.61 0.01 -4.79
CA GLU A 54 -3.44 0.46 -6.17
C GLU A 54 -2.04 1.02 -6.43
N ALA A 55 -1.44 1.70 -5.44
CA ALA A 55 -0.08 2.21 -5.53
C ALA A 55 1.01 1.12 -5.49
N VAL A 56 0.73 -0.02 -4.85
CA VAL A 56 1.70 -1.13 -4.69
C VAL A 56 1.57 -2.19 -5.78
N GLU A 57 0.34 -2.57 -6.13
CA GLU A 57 0.06 -3.64 -7.09
C GLU A 57 -0.30 -3.11 -8.50
N GLY A 58 -0.67 -1.84 -8.62
CA GLY A 58 -1.11 -1.22 -9.87
C GLY A 58 -0.29 0.03 -10.24
N ASP A 59 -0.92 0.93 -10.98
CA ASP A 59 -0.30 2.18 -11.47
C ASP A 59 -0.72 3.41 -10.64
N GLY A 60 -1.36 3.21 -9.48
CA GLY A 60 -1.89 4.30 -8.65
C GLY A 60 -0.82 5.11 -7.91
N GLY A 61 0.44 4.67 -7.98
CA GLY A 61 1.59 5.29 -7.34
C GLY A 61 2.72 5.50 -8.32
N ARG A 62 3.55 6.52 -8.08
CA ARG A 62 4.73 6.79 -8.90
C ARG A 62 5.83 7.49 -8.08
N PRO A 63 7.12 7.25 -8.38
CA PRO A 63 8.21 7.96 -7.72
C PRO A 63 8.13 9.47 -7.96
N PRO A 64 8.31 10.33 -6.94
CA PRO A 64 8.26 11.78 -7.12
C PRO A 64 9.29 12.23 -8.17
N THR A 65 8.97 13.29 -8.92
CA THR A 65 9.94 13.88 -9.87
C THR A 65 11.02 14.67 -9.14
N ASP A 66 12.16 14.86 -9.80
CA ASP A 66 13.20 15.76 -9.33
C ASP A 66 12.70 17.18 -9.04
N GLU A 67 11.73 17.67 -9.82
CA GLU A 67 11.12 19.00 -9.60
C GLU A 67 10.29 19.02 -8.31
N GLU A 68 9.44 18.02 -8.09
CA GLU A 68 8.66 17.91 -6.85
C GLU A 68 9.55 17.74 -5.61
N ILE A 69 10.67 17.01 -5.73
CA ILE A 69 11.64 16.87 -4.65
C ILE A 69 12.31 18.22 -4.35
N ARG A 70 12.67 18.98 -5.39
CA ARG A 70 13.27 20.32 -5.25
C ARG A 70 12.31 21.34 -4.65
N ASP A 71 11.02 21.27 -4.97
CA ASP A 71 9.99 22.12 -4.39
C ASP A 71 9.85 21.95 -2.88
N LEU A 72 10.18 20.75 -2.36
CA LEU A 72 10.26 20.46 -0.93
C LEU A 72 11.59 20.92 -0.29
N GLY A 73 12.49 21.54 -1.06
CA GLY A 73 13.81 22.00 -0.60
C GLY A 73 14.84 20.89 -0.44
N VAL A 74 14.64 19.76 -1.12
CA VAL A 74 15.50 18.58 -1.04
C VAL A 74 16.24 18.38 -2.37
N ASP A 75 17.49 17.92 -2.30
CA ASP A 75 18.25 17.53 -3.48
C ASP A 75 17.82 16.11 -3.94
N PRO A 76 17.39 15.92 -5.21
CA PRO A 76 17.01 14.62 -5.74
C PRO A 76 18.08 13.54 -5.58
N GLU A 77 19.37 13.88 -5.75
CA GLU A 77 20.45 12.91 -5.61
C GLU A 77 20.59 12.43 -4.15
N VAL A 78 20.37 13.33 -3.19
CA VAL A 78 20.39 13.00 -1.77
C VAL A 78 19.15 12.18 -1.39
N ALA A 79 17.96 12.55 -1.88
CA ALA A 79 16.72 11.84 -1.59
C ALA A 79 16.76 10.37 -2.05
N GLN A 80 17.53 10.08 -3.11
CA GLN A 80 17.67 8.75 -3.70
C GLN A 80 18.96 8.04 -3.28
N SER A 81 19.74 8.61 -2.35
CA SER A 81 21.05 8.08 -1.97
C SER A 81 21.00 6.87 -1.03
N GLN A 82 19.83 6.58 -0.42
CA GLN A 82 19.69 5.48 0.51
C GLN A 82 19.60 4.15 -0.24
N SER A 83 20.40 3.17 0.21
CA SER A 83 20.34 1.80 -0.29
C SER A 83 19.13 1.06 0.29
N ASP A 84 18.80 -0.10 -0.30
CA ASP A 84 17.81 -1.02 0.25
C ASP A 84 18.24 -1.67 1.58
N GLU A 85 19.45 -1.36 2.07
CA GLU A 85 19.98 -1.90 3.32
C GLU A 85 19.43 -1.11 4.51
N ILE A 86 18.67 -1.80 5.36
CA ILE A 86 18.07 -1.21 6.56
C ILE A 86 19.16 -1.02 7.62
N PRO A 87 19.28 0.15 8.29
CA PRO A 87 20.31 0.41 9.29
C PRO A 87 20.40 -0.67 10.39
N ASP A 88 21.60 -0.90 10.95
CA ASP A 88 21.86 -1.90 12.00
C ASP A 88 20.89 -1.89 13.18
N VAL A 89 20.38 -0.70 13.53
CA VAL A 89 19.41 -0.51 14.63
C VAL A 89 18.01 -1.05 14.30
N LEU A 90 17.72 -1.31 13.03
CA LEU A 90 16.45 -1.82 12.49
C LEU A 90 16.57 -3.22 11.88
N GLN A 91 17.72 -3.89 12.03
CA GLN A 91 17.95 -5.29 11.66
C GLN A 91 17.30 -6.25 12.69
#